data_AF-A0A2W6ZCV7-F1
#
_entry.id   AF-A0A2W6ZCV7-F1
#
_cell.length_a   1.000
_cell.length_b   1.000
_cell.length_c   1.000
_cell.angle_alpha   90.00
_cell.angle_beta   90.00
_cell.angle_gamma   90.00
#
_symmetry.space_group_name_H-M   'P 1'
#
loop_
_entity.id
_entity.type
_entity.pdbx_description
1 polymer ?
#
loop_
_entity_poly.entity_id
_entity_poly.type
_entity_poly.pdbx_seq_one_letter_code
_entity_poly.pdbx_strand_id
1 'polypeptide(L)' 'MSVDSKDFQDELQKAIDYAHQITAEKGETSAEAAAAWDVVEEMRAEVSHQHQIPKKTGFDQYLEDNPEAPEGLMYDT' A
#
# COMPACT_ATOMS: atom_id res chain seq x y z
N MET A 1 -6.14 5.08 5.40
CA MET A 1 -7.16 4.26 4.70
C MET A 1 -6.57 2.88 4.50
N SER A 2 -7.36 1.81 4.63
CA SER A 2 -6.87 0.47 4.29
C SER A 2 -6.74 0.36 2.77
N VAL A 3 -5.65 -0.22 2.27
CA VAL A 3 -5.45 -0.54 0.84
C VAL A 3 -6.50 -1.53 0.32
N ASP A 4 -7.14 -2.26 1.23
CA ASP A 4 -8.24 -3.18 0.93
C ASP A 4 -9.63 -2.49 0.95
N SER A 5 -9.69 -1.21 1.30
CA SER A 5 -10.96 -0.48 1.36
C SER A 5 -11.54 -0.26 -0.03
N LYS A 6 -12.88 -0.24 -0.12
CA LYS A 6 -13.59 0.06 -1.36
C LYS A 6 -13.23 1.44 -1.91
N ASP A 7 -13.05 2.43 -1.04
CA ASP A 7 -12.64 3.79 -1.43
C ASP A 7 -11.28 3.80 -2.13
N PHE A 8 -10.32 3.00 -1.64
CA PHE A 8 -8.99 2.88 -2.23
C PHE A 8 -9.04 2.19 -3.60
N GLN A 9 -9.83 1.11 -3.72
CA GLN A 9 -10.03 0.44 -5.00
C GLN A 9 -10.71 1.36 -6.02
N ASP A 10 -11.69 2.15 -5.59
CA ASP A 10 -12.36 3.13 -6.44
C ASP A 10 -11.38 4.24 -6.88
N GLU A 11 -10.46 4.67 -6.01
CA GLU A 11 -9.40 5.64 -6.34
C GLU A 11 -8.37 5.06 -7.32
N LEU A 12 -7.94 3.82 -7.12
CA LEU A 12 -7.05 3.11 -8.04
C LEU A 12 -7.71 2.97 -9.42
N GLN A 13 -8.99 2.63 -9.48
CA GLN A 13 -9.71 2.53 -10.75
C GLN A 13 -9.78 3.89 -11.46
N LYS A 14 -10.08 4.97 -10.74
CA LYS A 14 -10.06 6.33 -11.30
C LYS A 14 -8.68 6.72 -11.85
N ALA A 15 -7.62 6.36 -11.15
CA ALA A 15 -6.25 6.63 -11.61
C ALA A 15 -5.89 5.83 -12.86
N ILE A 16 -6.33 4.57 -12.96
CA ILE A 16 -6.18 3.74 -14.16
C ILE A 16 -6.94 4.37 -15.34
N ASP A 17 -8.20 4.76 -15.12
CA ASP A 17 -9.02 5.38 -16.16
C ASP A 17 -8.39 6.70 -16.64
N TYR A 18 -7.86 7.50 -15.70
CA TYR A 18 -7.14 8.73 -16.00
C TYR A 18 -5.85 8.47 -16.78
N ALA A 19 -5.05 7.47 -16.39
CA ALA A 19 -3.84 7.11 -17.10
C ALA A 19 -4.15 6.67 -18.54
N HIS A 20 -5.21 5.88 -18.75
CA HIS A 20 -5.68 5.52 -20.09
C HIS A 20 -6.14 6.75 -20.89
N GLN A 21 -6.88 7.68 -20.28
CA GLN A 21 -7.34 8.90 -20.93
C GLN A 21 -6.16 9.78 -21.38
N ILE A 22 -5.17 10.00 -20.53
CA ILE A 22 -3.98 10.79 -20.86
C ILE A 22 -3.13 10.08 -21.92
N THR A 23 -2.99 8.76 -21.82
CA THR A 23 -2.29 7.95 -22.83
C THR A 23 -2.96 8.09 -24.20
N ALA A 24 -4.30 8.08 -24.25
CA ALA A 24 -5.05 8.26 -25.49
C ALA A 24 -4.98 9.70 -26.04
N GLU A 25 -4.91 10.71 -25.17
CA GLU A 25 -4.90 12.12 -25.57
C GLU A 25 -3.50 12.63 -25.96
N LYS A 26 -2.47 12.28 -25.18
CA LYS A 26 -1.09 12.77 -25.33
C LYS A 26 -0.18 11.79 -26.06
N GLY A 27 -0.59 10.53 -26.19
CA GLY A 27 0.18 9.45 -26.78
C GLY A 27 1.00 8.66 -25.76
N GLU A 28 1.26 7.39 -26.09
CA GLU A 28 1.91 6.40 -25.21
C GLU A 28 3.33 6.76 -24.78
N THR A 29 4.02 7.62 -25.54
CA THR A 29 5.40 8.05 -25.26
C THR A 29 5.48 9.43 -24.61
N SER A 30 4.34 10.04 -24.27
CA SER A 30 4.32 11.34 -23.60
C SER A 30 4.75 11.23 -22.13
N ALA A 31 5.41 12.27 -21.62
CA ALA A 31 5.84 12.32 -20.23
C ALA A 31 4.64 12.35 -19.27
N GLU A 32 3.53 12.94 -19.72
CA GLU A 32 2.27 13.02 -18.99
C GLU A 32 1.60 11.64 -18.85
N ALA A 33 1.64 10.82 -19.90
CA ALA A 33 1.14 9.44 -19.82
C ALA A 33 2.02 8.60 -18.87
N ALA A 34 3.35 8.72 -18.98
CA ALA A 34 4.28 8.06 -18.07
C ALA A 34 4.01 8.44 -16.60
N ALA A 35 3.90 9.74 -16.30
CA ALA A 35 3.60 10.20 -14.95
C ALA A 35 2.26 9.70 -14.41
N ALA A 36 1.23 9.57 -15.26
CA ALA A 36 -0.06 9.02 -14.85
C ALA A 36 0.02 7.52 -14.54
N TRP A 37 0.81 6.76 -15.30
CA TRP A 37 1.07 5.35 -15.03
C TRP A 37 1.96 5.13 -13.81
N ASP A 38 2.95 5.99 -13.56
CA ASP A 38 3.78 5.94 -12.36
C ASP A 38 2.92 6.01 -11.08
N VAL A 39 1.91 6.87 -11.06
CA VAL A 39 0.99 6.97 -9.91
C VAL A 39 0.24 5.65 -9.67
N VAL A 40 -0.22 4.98 -10.73
CA VAL A 40 -0.90 3.67 -10.64
C VAL A 40 0.06 2.59 -10.13
N GLU A 41 1.32 2.63 -10.58
CA GLU A 41 2.36 1.70 -10.14
C GLU A 41 2.62 1.85 -8.63
N GLU A 42 2.85 3.08 -8.16
CA GLU A 42 3.11 3.38 -6.75
C GLU A 42 1.95 2.91 -5.84
N MET A 43 0.70 3.16 -6.25
CA MET A 43 -0.46 2.69 -5.49
C MET A 43 -0.51 1.16 -5.39
N ARG A 44 -0.15 0.44 -6.45
CA ARG A 44 -0.12 -1.03 -6.44
C ARG A 44 1.08 -1.56 -5.66
N ALA A 45 2.21 -0.86 -5.71
CA ALA A 45 3.38 -1.18 -4.91
C ALA A 45 3.06 -1.08 -3.41
N GLU A 46 2.37 -0.03 -3.00
CA GLU A 46 1.92 0.15 -1.61
C GLU A 46 0.96 -0.98 -1.18
N VAL A 47 0.00 -1.39 -2.04
CA VAL A 47 -0.89 -2.53 -1.75
C VAL A 47 -0.07 -3.80 -1.51
N SER A 48 0.85 -4.12 -2.42
CA SER A 48 1.73 -5.28 -2.28
C SER A 48 2.59 -5.19 -1.02
N HIS A 49 3.10 -4.00 -0.69
CA HIS A 49 3.92 -3.79 0.49
C HIS A 49 3.13 -4.02 1.77
N GLN A 50 1.93 -3.44 1.87
CA GLN A 50 1.02 -3.65 2.99
C GLN A 50 0.61 -5.12 3.16
N HIS A 51 0.47 -5.86 2.06
CA HIS A 51 0.18 -7.30 2.10
C HIS A 51 1.39 -8.16 2.46
N GLN A 52 2.61 -7.68 2.23
CA GLN A 52 3.84 -8.36 2.65
C GLN A 52 4.14 -8.15 4.14
N ILE A 53 3.65 -7.06 4.74
CA ILE A 53 3.79 -6.83 6.17
C ILE A 53 2.92 -7.87 6.91
N PRO A 54 3.52 -8.79 7.69
CA PRO A 54 2.75 -9.77 8.43
C PRO A 54 1.81 -9.06 9.38
N LYS A 55 0.52 -9.44 9.34
CA LYS A 55 -0.48 -8.90 10.24
C LYS A 55 -0.08 -9.27 11.67
N LYS A 56 0.07 -8.24 12.52
CA LYS A 56 0.28 -8.44 13.96
C LYS A 56 -0.84 -9.32 14.50
N THR A 57 -0.44 -10.37 15.19
CA THR A 57 -1.34 -11.25 15.91
C THR A 57 -1.79 -10.57 17.21
N GLY A 58 -2.84 -11.10 17.84
CA GLY A 58 -3.25 -10.59 19.16
C GLY A 58 -2.15 -10.71 20.23
N PHE A 59 -1.21 -11.63 20.04
CA PHE A 59 -0.03 -11.76 20.89
C PHE A 59 0.97 -10.63 20.65
N ASP A 60 1.26 -10.29 19.39
CA ASP A 60 2.14 -9.16 19.06
C ASP A 60 1.61 -7.85 19.67
N GLN A 61 0.28 -7.64 19.60
CA GLN A 61 -0.34 -6.47 20.20
C GLN A 61 -0.28 -6.49 21.73
N TYR A 62 -0.48 -7.65 22.36
CA TYR A 62 -0.31 -7.81 23.81
C TYR A 62 1.11 -7.48 24.28
N LEU A 63 2.14 -7.91 23.54
CA LEU A 63 3.54 -7.61 23.83
C LEU A 63 3.88 -6.13 23.62
N GLU A 64 3.27 -5.46 22.64
CA GLU A 64 3.42 -4.02 22.43
C GLU A 64 2.78 -3.20 23.55
N ASP A 65 1.61 -3.62 24.03
CA ASP A 65 0.89 -2.95 25.11
C ASP A 65 1.50 -3.26 26.50
N ASN A 66 2.23 -4.37 26.66
CA ASN A 66 2.83 -4.82 27.91
C ASN A 66 4.31 -5.21 27.70
N PRO A 67 5.21 -4.24 27.49
CA PRO A 67 6.64 -4.51 27.24
C PRO A 67 7.35 -5.19 28.41
N GLU A 68 6.81 -5.10 29.63
CA GLU A 68 7.28 -5.77 30.84
C GLU A 68 6.72 -7.19 31.03
N ALA A 69 5.82 -7.64 30.14
CA ALA A 69 5.24 -8.96 30.23
C ALA A 69 6.35 -10.02 30.20
N PRO A 70 6.33 -11.01 31.11
CA PRO A 70 7.38 -12.02 31.18
C PRO A 70 7.51 -12.85 29.89
N GLU A 71 6.46 -12.90 29.06
CA GLU A 71 6.48 -13.56 27.75
C GLU A 71 7.17 -12.73 26.64
N GLY A 72 7.40 -11.43 26.85
CA GLY A 72 8.10 -10.52 25.93
C GLY A 72 9.50 -10.10 26.35
N LEU A 73 9.94 -10.51 27.55
CA LEU A 73 11.27 -10.17 28.07
C LEU A 73 12.36 -10.88 27.26
N MET A 74 13.02 -10.12 26.38
CA MET A 74 14.23 -10.53 25.69
C MET A 74 15.43 -10.29 26.61
N TYR A 75 16.15 -11.35 26.98
CA TYR A 75 17.42 -11.22 27.68
C TYR A 75 18.55 -11.15 26.67
N ASP A 76 19.27 -10.03 26.65
CA ASP A 76 20.50 -9.91 25.87
C ASP A 76 21.54 -10.87 26.49
N THR A 77 22.12 -11.75 25.66
CA THR A 77 23.03 -12.82 26.10
C THR A 77 24.48 -12.43 25.89
#